data_AF-A0A6B3FY80-F1
#
_entry.id   AF-A0A6B3FY80-F1
#
_cell.length_a   1.000
_cell.length_b   1.000
_cell.length_c   1.000
_cell.angle_alpha   90.00
_cell.angle_beta   90.00
_cell.angle_gamma   90.00
#
_symmetry.space_group_name_H-M   'P 1'
#
loop_
_entity.id
_entity.type
_entity.pdbx_description
1 polymer ?
#
loop_
_entity_poly.entity_id
_entity_poly.type
_entity_poly.pdbx_seq_one_letter_code
_entity_poly.pdbx_strand_id
1 'polypeptide(L)'
;MSDGEGTVAGADEAAADDALLVLTAMLLTPSRFPSVLGDDYVAACGALALEPYEEGYGLILGQDGEGARWTVVVEDASQVAVAIAAWDCGMEHDLSPDERSMVCA
;
A
#
# COMPACT_ATOMS: atom_id res chain seq x y z
N MET A 1 -22.87 0.54 46.93
CA MET A 1 -21.76 0.09 46.08
C MET A 1 -22.39 -0.39 44.80
N SER A 2 -22.34 0.42 43.76
CA SER A 2 -22.88 0.12 42.44
C SER A 2 -22.01 0.88 41.45
N ASP A 3 -20.88 0.28 41.11
CA ASP A 3 -19.99 0.80 40.07
C ASP A 3 -20.49 0.25 38.75
N GLY A 4 -21.05 1.15 37.94
CA GLY A 4 -21.54 0.84 36.61
C GLY A 4 -20.39 0.59 35.66
N GLU A 5 -20.32 -0.62 35.13
CA GLU A 5 -19.48 -0.97 33.99
C GLU A 5 -20.12 -0.36 32.73
N GLY A 6 -19.64 0.81 32.34
CA GLY A 6 -19.93 1.40 31.04
C GLY A 6 -19.10 0.70 29.97
N THR A 7 -19.67 -0.34 29.34
CA THR A 7 -19.09 -0.96 28.15
C THR A 7 -18.95 0.10 27.05
N VAL A 8 -17.71 0.43 26.66
CA VAL A 8 -17.40 1.22 25.47
C VAL A 8 -17.64 0.33 24.25
N ALA A 9 -18.89 0.16 23.86
CA ALA A 9 -19.29 -0.66 22.71
C ALA A 9 -19.30 0.12 21.37
N GLY A 10 -18.84 1.37 21.35
CA GLY A 10 -19.00 2.27 20.19
C GLY A 10 -17.71 2.80 19.55
N ALA A 11 -16.55 2.57 20.16
CA ALA A 11 -15.28 3.05 19.59
C ALA A 11 -14.74 2.13 18.48
N ASP A 12 -15.13 0.85 18.50
CA ASP A 12 -14.63 -0.18 17.57
C ASP A 12 -15.36 -0.13 16.21
N GLU A 13 -16.68 0.14 16.20
CA GLU A 13 -17.46 0.26 14.95
C GLU A 13 -17.14 1.54 14.17
N ALA A 14 -16.94 2.67 14.84
CA ALA A 14 -16.61 3.93 14.16
C ALA A 14 -15.19 3.92 13.57
N ALA A 15 -14.25 3.18 14.18
CA ALA A 15 -12.90 3.02 13.65
C ALA A 15 -12.86 2.09 12.42
N ALA A 16 -13.84 1.18 12.28
CA ALA A 16 -13.91 0.26 11.15
C ALA A 16 -14.34 0.95 9.84
N ASP A 17 -15.24 1.95 9.91
CA ASP A 17 -15.69 2.68 8.71
C ASP A 17 -14.58 3.55 8.10
N ASP A 18 -13.73 4.19 8.92
CA ASP A 18 -12.58 4.99 8.47
C ASP A 18 -11.29 4.17 8.28
N ALA A 19 -11.34 2.84 8.41
CA ALA A 19 -10.16 1.98 8.31
C ALA A 19 -9.64 1.90 6.87
N LEU A 20 -8.37 2.24 6.68
CA LEU A 20 -7.67 2.00 5.41
C LEU A 20 -7.02 0.62 5.45
N LEU A 21 -7.56 -0.30 4.65
CA LEU A 21 -7.14 -1.68 4.59
C LEU A 21 -6.26 -1.92 3.36
N VAL A 22 -5.04 -2.42 3.58
CA VAL A 22 -4.17 -2.90 2.49
C VAL A 22 -4.71 -4.23 1.98
N LEU A 23 -5.04 -4.28 0.70
CA LEU A 23 -5.53 -5.49 0.03
C LEU A 23 -4.38 -6.26 -0.62
N THR A 24 -3.46 -5.54 -1.27
CA THR A 24 -2.29 -6.13 -1.90
C THR A 24 -1.20 -5.09 -2.14
N ALA A 25 0.03 -5.53 -2.32
CA ALA A 25 1.15 -4.68 -2.67
C ALA A 25 1.98 -5.30 -3.79
N MET A 26 2.59 -4.46 -4.63
CA MET A 26 3.31 -4.87 -5.83
C MET A 26 4.55 -4.01 -6.04
N LEU A 27 5.54 -4.55 -6.76
CA LEU A 27 6.72 -3.80 -7.18
C LEU A 27 6.61 -3.40 -8.64
N LEU A 28 6.62 -2.09 -8.89
CA LEU A 28 6.72 -1.47 -10.20
C LEU A 28 8.20 -1.09 -10.43
N THR A 29 9.02 -2.07 -10.80
CA THR A 29 10.46 -1.86 -10.99
C THR A 29 10.89 -2.28 -12.40
N PRO A 30 11.94 -1.68 -12.99
CA PRO A 30 12.42 -2.09 -14.32
C PRO A 30 12.69 -3.59 -14.44
N SER A 31 13.23 -4.21 -13.37
CA SER A 31 13.53 -5.65 -13.31
C SER A 31 12.28 -6.55 -13.34
N ARG A 32 11.12 -6.05 -12.93
CA ARG A 32 9.82 -6.76 -13.00
C ARG A 32 9.14 -6.62 -14.36
N PHE A 33 9.64 -5.73 -15.23
CA PHE A 33 9.15 -5.50 -16.59
C PHE A 33 10.21 -5.90 -17.64
N PRO A 34 10.59 -7.18 -17.72
CA PRO A 34 11.58 -7.65 -18.68
C PRO A 34 10.99 -7.68 -20.10
N SER A 35 10.89 -6.53 -20.76
CA SER A 35 10.78 -6.48 -22.22
C SER A 35 12.17 -6.40 -22.85
N VAL A 36 12.26 -6.74 -24.13
CA VAL A 36 13.53 -6.72 -24.89
C VAL A 36 14.15 -5.31 -24.98
N LEU A 37 13.40 -4.25 -24.64
CA LEU A 37 13.82 -2.85 -24.74
C LEU A 37 13.56 -1.98 -23.49
N GLY A 38 12.89 -2.49 -22.45
CA GLY A 38 12.58 -1.73 -21.21
C GLY A 38 11.35 -0.80 -21.31
N ASP A 39 10.73 -0.72 -22.49
CA ASP A 39 9.62 0.21 -22.80
C ASP A 39 8.39 -0.04 -21.91
N ASP A 40 8.13 -1.28 -21.51
CA ASP A 40 6.96 -1.65 -20.70
C ASP A 40 6.95 -0.98 -19.31
N TYR A 41 8.13 -0.76 -18.71
CA TYR A 41 8.23 -0.04 -17.44
C TYR A 41 7.86 1.44 -17.61
N VAL A 42 8.37 2.08 -18.66
CA VAL A 42 8.09 3.48 -18.98
C VAL A 42 6.60 3.67 -19.31
N ALA A 43 6.02 2.74 -20.08
CA ALA A 43 4.60 2.75 -20.39
C ALA A 43 3.73 2.58 -19.13
N ALA A 44 4.12 1.70 -18.20
CA ALA A 44 3.42 1.52 -16.93
C ALA A 44 3.52 2.77 -16.03
N CYS A 45 4.69 3.41 -15.95
CA CYS A 45 4.85 4.69 -15.24
C CYS A 45 3.94 5.76 -15.86
N GLY A 46 3.95 5.89 -17.19
CA GLY A 46 3.10 6.85 -17.91
C GLY A 46 1.60 6.62 -17.70
N ALA A 47 1.14 5.37 -17.60
CA ALA A 47 -0.26 5.05 -17.29
C ALA A 47 -0.68 5.49 -15.88
N LEU A 48 0.28 5.62 -14.97
CA LEU A 48 0.09 6.10 -13.60
C LEU A 48 0.49 7.56 -13.41
N ALA A 49 0.79 8.29 -14.50
CA ALA A 49 1.30 9.66 -14.47
C ALA A 49 2.61 9.85 -13.66
N LEU A 50 3.45 8.81 -13.60
CA LEU A 50 4.75 8.83 -12.93
C LEU A 50 5.88 9.08 -13.92
N GLU A 51 6.92 9.78 -13.47
CA GLU A 51 8.20 9.78 -14.17
C GLU A 51 8.90 8.43 -13.97
N PRO A 52 9.53 7.83 -14.99
CA PRO A 52 10.29 6.60 -14.80
C PRO A 52 11.46 6.80 -13.83
N TYR A 53 11.49 5.99 -12.77
CA TYR A 53 12.52 6.02 -11.73
C TYR A 53 13.38 4.75 -11.77
N GLU A 54 14.71 4.86 -11.64
CA GLU A 54 15.62 3.71 -11.85
C GLU A 54 15.47 2.64 -10.77
N GLU A 55 15.27 3.05 -9.52
CA GLU A 55 15.03 2.18 -8.37
C GLU A 55 13.63 1.55 -8.39
N GLY A 56 12.70 2.17 -9.13
CA GLY A 56 11.31 1.76 -9.24
C GLY A 56 10.45 2.19 -8.04
N TYR A 57 9.17 1.81 -8.10
CA TYR A 57 8.16 2.16 -7.11
C TYR A 57 7.57 0.93 -6.43
N GLY A 58 7.14 1.10 -5.19
CA GLY A 58 6.16 0.24 -4.56
C GLY A 58 4.74 0.73 -4.87
N LEU A 59 3.82 -0.20 -5.11
CA LEU A 59 2.39 0.10 -5.25
C LEU A 59 1.65 -0.60 -4.13
N ILE A 60 0.80 0.15 -3.43
CA ILE A 60 -0.07 -0.36 -2.38
C ILE A 60 -1.50 -0.15 -2.85
N LEU A 61 -2.26 -1.23 -2.94
CA LEU A 61 -3.67 -1.20 -3.29
C LEU A 61 -4.48 -1.53 -2.05
N GLY A 62 -5.49 -0.72 -1.79
CA GLY A 62 -6.33 -0.91 -0.63
C GLY A 62 -7.76 -0.47 -0.86
N GLN A 63 -8.52 -0.53 0.23
CA GLN A 63 -9.88 -0.01 0.29
C GLN A 63 -10.15 0.63 1.66
N ASP A 64 -11.17 1.49 1.72
CA ASP A 64 -11.74 1.94 2.98
C ASP A 64 -12.81 0.95 3.52
N GLY A 65 -13.40 1.27 4.67
CA GLY A 65 -14.49 0.49 5.26
C GLY A 65 -15.76 0.44 4.41
N GLU A 66 -15.98 1.44 3.54
CA GLU A 66 -17.11 1.50 2.61
C GLU A 66 -16.86 0.73 1.30
N GLY A 67 -15.63 0.25 1.08
CA GLY A 67 -15.20 -0.50 -0.10
C GLY A 67 -14.75 0.35 -1.30
N ALA A 68 -14.55 1.66 -1.12
CA ALA A 68 -13.91 2.49 -2.13
C ALA A 68 -12.44 2.10 -2.25
N ARG A 69 -11.96 1.94 -3.49
CA ARG A 69 -10.59 1.47 -3.77
C ARG A 69 -9.63 2.63 -3.97
N TRP A 70 -8.42 2.48 -3.47
CA TRP A 70 -7.35 3.44 -3.62
C TRP A 70 -6.03 2.76 -4.01
N THR A 71 -5.09 3.58 -4.49
CA THR A 71 -3.72 3.15 -4.81
C THR A 71 -2.77 4.21 -4.29
N VAL A 72 -1.76 3.79 -3.54
CA VAL A 72 -0.65 4.62 -3.07
C VAL A 72 0.61 4.19 -3.81
N VAL A 73 1.32 5.15 -4.39
CA VAL A 73 2.63 4.95 -5.01
C VAL A 73 3.70 5.37 -4.00
N VAL A 74 4.72 4.54 -3.82
CA VAL A 74 5.79 4.74 -2.83
C VAL A 74 7.15 4.69 -3.52
N GLU A 75 8.01 5.71 -3.31
CA GLU A 75 9.37 5.75 -3.87
C GLU A 75 10.30 4.74 -3.21
N ASP A 76 10.11 4.46 -1.92
CA ASP A 76 10.83 3.40 -1.23
C ASP A 76 10.23 2.03 -1.55
N ALA A 77 10.57 1.51 -2.73
CA ALA A 77 10.19 0.18 -3.16
C ALA A 77 10.70 -0.93 -2.20
N SER A 78 11.75 -0.67 -1.42
CA SER A 78 12.30 -1.65 -0.48
C SER A 78 11.35 -1.91 0.69
N GLN A 79 10.67 -0.87 1.19
CA GLN A 79 9.64 -1.02 2.22
C GLN A 79 8.53 -1.99 1.76
N VAL A 80 8.04 -1.79 0.54
CA VAL A 80 7.00 -2.65 -0.05
C VAL A 80 7.52 -4.07 -0.31
N ALA A 81 8.77 -4.21 -0.77
CA ALA A 81 9.39 -5.52 -0.99
C ALA A 81 9.52 -6.32 0.32
N VAL A 82 9.88 -5.66 1.42
CA VAL A 82 9.98 -6.29 2.75
C VAL A 82 8.61 -6.77 3.23
N ALA A 83 7.57 -5.96 3.06
CA ALA A 83 6.20 -6.36 3.43
C ALA A 83 5.74 -7.60 2.65
N ILE A 84 5.94 -7.60 1.33
CA ILE A 84 5.63 -8.75 0.47
C ILE A 84 6.38 -10.00 0.94
N ALA A 85 7.70 -9.89 1.18
CA ALA A 85 8.50 -11.02 1.63
C ALA A 85 8.06 -11.56 3.00
N ALA A 86 7.64 -10.69 3.92
CA ALA A 86 7.11 -11.09 5.22
C ALA A 86 5.80 -11.87 5.06
N TRP A 87 4.86 -11.35 4.26
CA TRP A 87 3.58 -12.01 3.98
C TRP A 87 3.76 -13.34 3.23
N ASP A 88 4.68 -13.41 2.27
CA ASP A 88 5.05 -14.64 1.55
C ASP A 88 5.56 -15.73 2.51
N CYS A 89 6.19 -15.31 3.61
CA CYS A 89 6.66 -16.19 4.68
C CYS A 89 5.59 -16.45 5.76
N GLY A 90 4.37 -15.93 5.62
CA GLY A 90 3.27 -16.08 6.57
C GLY A 90 3.43 -15.27 7.86
N MET A 91 4.28 -14.24 7.85
CA MET A 91 4.47 -13.34 8.99
C MET A 91 3.56 -12.12 8.86
N GLU A 92 3.02 -11.66 10.00
CA GLU A 92 2.34 -10.37 10.06
C GLU A 92 3.37 -9.24 9.86
N HIS A 93 3.02 -8.27 9.01
CA HIS A 93 3.81 -7.07 8.80
C HIS A 93 2.87 -5.91 8.51
N ASP A 94 3.02 -4.83 9.25
CA ASP A 94 2.29 -3.59 9.01
C ASP A 94 2.96 -2.80 7.88
N LEU A 95 2.21 -2.51 6.83
CA LEU A 95 2.67 -1.72 5.70
C LEU A 95 2.02 -0.32 5.76
N SER A 96 2.68 0.56 6.50
CA SER A 96 2.31 1.96 6.66
C SER A 96 3.42 2.84 6.07
N PRO A 97 3.32 3.26 4.79
CA PRO A 97 4.34 4.11 4.17
C PRO A 97 4.42 5.48 4.84
N ASP A 98 5.64 6.02 4.92
CA ASP A 98 5.86 7.39 5.42
C ASP A 98 5.34 8.40 4.38
N GLU A 99 4.73 9.49 4.84
CA GLU A 99 4.20 10.52 3.93
C GLU A 99 5.23 11.10 2.98
N ARG A 100 6.52 11.08 3.35
CA ARG A 100 7.62 11.58 2.50
C ARG A 100 8.00 10.63 1.39
N SER A 101 7.68 9.34 1.50
CA SER A 101 7.93 8.36 0.44
C SER A 101 6.72 8.19 -0.47
N MET A 102 5.55 8.75 -0.12
CA MET A 102 4.36 8.72 -0.96
C MET A 102 4.47 9.74 -2.10
N VAL A 103 4.19 9.27 -3.33
CA VAL A 103 4.15 10.12 -4.53
C VAL A 103 2.70 10.52 -4.82
N CYS A 104 2.47 11.82 -4.97
CA CYS A 104 1.23 12.31 -5.57
C CYS A 104 1.37 12.24 -7.09
N ALA A 105 0.58 11.36 -7.72
CA ALA A 105 0.38 11.34 -9.17
C ALA A 105 -0.70 12.34 -9.61
#